data_AF-A0A340YGQ4-F1
#
_entry.id   AF-A0A340YGQ4-F1
#
_cell.length_a   1.000
_cell.length_b   1.000
_cell.length_c   1.000
_cell.angle_alpha   90.00
_cell.angle_beta   90.00
_cell.angle_gamma   90.00
#
_symmetry.space_group_name_H-M   'P 1'
#
loop_
_entity.id
_entity.type
_entity.pdbx_description
1 polymer ?
#
loop_
_entity_poly.entity_id
_entity_poly.type
_entity_poly.pdbx_seq_one_letter_code
_entity_poly.pdbx_strand_id
1 'polypeptide(L)'
;MSSRSPKDLIKSKWGPKPSYSKSEAALEKLRGEFAPLKTPVDEIASGKGKLNDKDRHRLLEKIRVLEAEREKNAYRLTEKDKEIQRLRDELKAKHSTTALLEQLEEKRKEGERREQLLKSLSEETDVLKRQLSATAARLAEFEGKADTLCLSQTVATSCFNSSMSNIHEMEIQLKDALEKNQQWLVYDEQREVYVKGLLAKIFELEQKLETAVHALPQETKKTESEGCLQEEKQKYYNRLLANAKNDLEVERQTITQLNFELSEFRRKYEETQKEMQDLNQLLCSQRKADVQHLEYDRHKTEKIQRLKEENDLAREKLEEEKKRSEELLSQVQFLYKTLLKQQEEQKSVALLEQQMQACTLDFENEKLDRQNMQHQLHVILKELRKARNQITQLESLKQLREFAFTEPLVTLQGETENRGKVASPKSPTAALNESLVECPKCNIQYPATEHRDLLVHVEYCSK
;
A
#
# COMPACT_ATOMS: atom_id res chain seq x y z
N MET A 1 -4.56 23.42 -32.01
CA MET A 1 -3.10 23.45 -32.18
C MET A 1 -2.43 22.89 -30.93
N SER A 2 -1.66 21.82 -31.14
CA SER A 2 -0.71 21.09 -30.29
C SER A 2 -0.81 21.18 -28.75
N SER A 3 -1.29 20.08 -28.17
CA SER A 3 -0.99 19.61 -26.81
C SER A 3 0.47 19.14 -26.70
N ARG A 4 1.20 19.55 -25.66
CA ARG A 4 2.48 18.91 -25.26
C ARG A 4 2.36 18.38 -23.83
N SER A 5 2.62 17.08 -23.69
CA SER A 5 2.59 16.29 -22.47
C SER A 5 3.79 16.57 -21.55
N PRO A 6 3.65 16.49 -20.21
CA PRO A 6 4.76 16.63 -19.27
C PRO A 6 5.56 15.33 -19.09
N LYS A 7 5.96 14.67 -20.18
CA LYS A 7 6.77 13.44 -20.17
C LYS A 7 8.23 13.61 -20.59
N ASP A 8 8.68 14.83 -20.89
CA ASP A 8 10.02 15.06 -21.48
C ASP A 8 11.07 15.71 -20.57
N LEU A 9 10.83 15.87 -19.26
CA LEU A 9 11.77 16.59 -18.38
C LEU A 9 12.66 15.72 -17.48
N ILE A 10 12.64 14.40 -17.61
CA ILE A 10 13.53 13.49 -16.84
C ILE A 10 14.13 12.43 -17.77
N LYS A 11 14.85 12.89 -18.80
CA LYS A 11 15.81 12.07 -19.54
C LYS A 11 17.08 12.89 -19.76
N SER A 12 17.85 13.11 -18.71
CA SER A 12 19.22 13.54 -18.90
C SER A 12 20.15 13.05 -17.80
N LYS A 13 21.19 12.34 -18.24
CA LYS A 13 22.52 12.25 -17.63
C LYS A 13 22.77 11.29 -16.46
N TRP A 14 22.33 10.03 -16.54
CA TRP A 14 23.00 8.94 -15.81
C TRP A 14 23.11 7.68 -16.68
N GLY A 15 23.71 7.83 -17.85
CA GLY A 15 24.26 6.68 -18.57
C GLY A 15 25.72 6.50 -18.17
N PRO A 16 26.17 5.30 -17.76
CA PRO A 16 27.59 5.06 -17.54
C PRO A 16 28.30 5.19 -18.90
N LYS A 17 29.01 6.30 -19.13
CA LYS A 17 29.97 6.37 -20.24
C LYS A 17 31.11 5.41 -19.92
N PRO A 18 31.36 4.37 -20.74
CA PRO A 18 32.45 3.44 -20.50
C PRO A 18 33.75 4.17 -20.80
N SER A 19 34.35 4.76 -19.77
CA SER A 19 35.64 5.45 -19.84
C SER A 19 36.82 4.48 -19.70
N TYR A 20 36.56 3.17 -19.76
CA TYR A 20 37.54 2.10 -19.58
C TYR A 20 38.44 1.86 -20.81
N SER A 21 38.00 2.29 -22.01
CA SER A 21 38.65 1.89 -23.26
C SER A 21 40.02 2.56 -23.51
N LYS A 22 40.31 3.73 -22.90
CA LYS A 22 41.63 4.39 -23.07
C LYS A 22 42.73 3.86 -22.15
N SER A 23 42.38 3.36 -20.95
CA SER A 23 43.36 2.83 -19.99
C SER A 23 43.78 1.40 -20.30
N GLU A 24 42.85 0.58 -20.81
CA GLU A 24 43.10 -0.81 -21.16
C GLU A 24 44.03 -0.92 -22.38
N ALA A 25 43.77 -0.13 -23.42
CA ALA A 25 44.65 -0.04 -24.59
C ALA A 25 46.07 0.49 -24.26
N ALA A 26 46.21 1.38 -23.27
CA ALA A 26 47.51 1.88 -22.82
C ALA A 26 48.28 0.83 -22.01
N LEU A 27 47.60 0.08 -21.14
CA LEU A 27 48.16 -1.05 -20.41
C LEU A 27 48.59 -2.19 -21.33
N GLU A 28 47.81 -2.46 -22.38
CA GLU A 28 48.10 -3.51 -23.36
C GLU A 28 49.30 -3.14 -24.26
N LYS A 29 49.43 -1.84 -24.61
CA LYS A 29 50.60 -1.32 -25.32
C LYS A 29 51.89 -1.38 -24.49
N LEU A 30 51.82 -1.01 -23.20
CA LEU A 30 52.93 -1.19 -22.25
C LEU A 30 53.29 -2.67 -22.11
N ARG A 31 52.29 -3.56 -21.97
CA ARG A 31 52.51 -5.01 -21.87
C ARG A 31 53.23 -5.58 -23.10
N GLY A 32 52.90 -5.12 -24.30
CA GLY A 32 53.56 -5.49 -25.55
C GLY A 32 55.00 -5.01 -25.64
N GLU A 33 55.28 -3.77 -25.23
CA GLU A 33 56.65 -3.20 -25.22
C GLU A 33 57.60 -3.90 -24.23
N PHE A 34 57.07 -4.61 -23.22
CA PHE A 34 57.86 -5.30 -22.20
C PHE A 34 58.09 -6.81 -22.44
N ALA A 35 57.49 -7.39 -23.47
CA ALA A 35 57.64 -8.82 -23.80
C ALA A 35 59.11 -9.27 -24.06
N PRO A 36 59.98 -8.50 -24.73
CA PRO A 36 61.36 -8.94 -25.05
C PRO A 36 62.31 -9.00 -23.86
N LEU A 37 61.97 -8.35 -22.74
CA LEU A 37 62.78 -8.31 -21.51
C LEU A 37 62.41 -9.42 -20.53
N LYS A 38 61.34 -10.18 -20.81
CA LYS A 38 60.83 -11.24 -19.93
C LYS A 38 61.72 -12.48 -19.98
N THR A 39 62.22 -12.83 -21.17
CA THR A 39 63.13 -13.94 -21.42
C THR A 39 64.47 -13.87 -20.67
N PRO A 40 65.24 -12.75 -20.67
CA PRO A 40 66.48 -12.68 -19.89
C PRO A 40 66.26 -12.64 -18.37
N VAL A 41 65.09 -12.16 -17.91
CA VAL A 41 64.74 -12.13 -16.48
C VAL A 41 64.37 -13.53 -15.97
N ASP A 42 63.62 -14.31 -16.76
CA ASP A 42 63.25 -15.69 -16.43
C ASP A 42 64.48 -16.63 -16.42
N GLU A 43 65.46 -16.40 -17.32
CA GLU A 43 66.74 -17.12 -17.31
C GLU A 43 67.60 -16.82 -16.07
N ILE A 44 67.53 -15.60 -15.51
CA ILE A 44 68.22 -15.24 -14.26
C ILE A 44 67.52 -15.82 -13.03
N ALA A 45 66.18 -15.87 -13.02
CA ALA A 45 65.42 -16.53 -11.96
C ALA A 45 65.74 -18.03 -11.85
N SER A 46 66.18 -18.65 -12.96
CA SER A 46 66.67 -20.04 -13.01
C SER A 46 68.15 -20.23 -12.57
N GLY A 47 68.83 -19.15 -12.15
CA GLY A 47 70.14 -19.19 -11.50
C GLY A 47 71.37 -19.29 -12.43
N LYS A 48 71.22 -19.16 -13.75
CA LYS A 48 72.32 -19.39 -14.72
C LYS A 48 72.85 -18.17 -15.51
N GLY A 49 72.30 -16.97 -15.36
CA GLY A 49 72.70 -15.81 -16.19
C GLY A 49 73.30 -14.62 -15.42
N LYS A 50 74.36 -13.99 -15.96
CA LYS A 50 74.79 -12.63 -15.57
C LYS A 50 74.10 -11.60 -16.49
N LEU A 51 73.33 -10.69 -15.90
CA LEU A 51 72.67 -9.60 -16.61
C LEU A 51 73.72 -8.70 -17.29
N ASN A 52 73.62 -8.49 -18.60
CA ASN A 52 74.51 -7.57 -19.29
C ASN A 52 74.16 -6.11 -18.93
N ASP A 53 75.13 -5.20 -19.04
CA ASP A 53 74.97 -3.80 -18.60
C ASP A 53 73.88 -3.05 -19.40
N LYS A 54 73.66 -3.45 -20.66
CA LYS A 54 72.60 -2.89 -21.51
C LYS A 54 71.20 -3.29 -21.02
N ASP A 55 71.03 -4.52 -20.56
CA ASP A 55 69.77 -5.03 -20.00
C ASP A 55 69.49 -4.41 -18.63
N ARG A 56 70.55 -4.19 -17.83
CA ARG A 56 70.45 -3.42 -16.57
C ARG A 56 69.96 -1.99 -16.83
N HIS A 57 70.52 -1.31 -17.84
CA HIS A 57 70.10 0.03 -18.21
C HIS A 57 68.65 0.08 -18.70
N ARG A 58 68.21 -0.89 -19.52
CA ARG A 58 66.82 -1.00 -19.98
C ARG A 58 65.83 -1.23 -18.84
N LEU A 59 66.19 -2.07 -17.85
CA LEU A 59 65.35 -2.30 -16.68
C LEU A 59 65.23 -1.06 -15.79
N LEU A 60 66.32 -0.30 -15.61
CA LEU A 60 66.30 0.96 -14.86
C LEU A 60 65.41 2.01 -15.54
N GLU A 61 65.48 2.11 -16.87
CA GLU A 61 64.59 3.02 -17.61
C GLU A 61 63.12 2.59 -17.53
N LYS A 62 62.85 1.28 -17.57
CA LYS A 62 61.51 0.73 -17.32
C LYS A 62 60.98 1.07 -15.93
N ILE A 63 61.82 0.95 -14.90
CA ILE A 63 61.44 1.30 -13.53
C ILE A 63 61.07 2.78 -13.47
N ARG A 64 61.88 3.66 -14.07
CA ARG A 64 61.58 5.12 -14.12
C ARG A 64 60.26 5.43 -14.82
N VAL A 65 59.98 4.80 -15.97
CA VAL A 65 58.71 5.01 -16.69
C VAL A 65 57.51 4.52 -15.88
N LEU A 66 57.62 3.35 -15.25
CA LEU A 66 56.55 2.81 -14.40
C LEU A 66 56.34 3.64 -13.14
N GLU A 67 57.40 4.17 -12.54
CA GLU A 67 57.33 5.08 -11.40
C GLU A 67 56.62 6.39 -11.76
N ALA A 68 56.95 6.99 -12.90
CA ALA A 68 56.28 8.19 -13.39
C ALA A 68 54.79 7.94 -13.71
N GLU A 69 54.45 6.78 -14.27
CA GLU A 69 53.06 6.42 -14.55
C GLU A 69 52.29 6.09 -13.27
N ARG A 70 52.94 5.45 -12.28
CA ARG A 70 52.37 5.24 -10.94
C ARG A 70 52.06 6.56 -10.26
N GLU A 71 52.95 7.56 -10.34
CA GLU A 71 52.74 8.88 -9.76
C GLU A 71 51.59 9.64 -10.43
N LYS A 72 51.50 9.59 -11.76
CA LYS A 72 50.35 10.15 -12.51
C LYS A 72 49.03 9.48 -12.13
N ASN A 73 49.02 8.16 -11.97
CA ASN A 73 47.83 7.42 -11.57
C ASN A 73 47.43 7.73 -10.12
N ALA A 74 48.41 7.85 -9.21
CA ALA A 74 48.15 8.28 -7.84
C ALA A 74 47.51 9.68 -7.80
N TYR A 75 48.02 10.63 -8.58
CA TYR A 75 47.42 11.96 -8.71
C TYR A 75 45.96 11.87 -9.20
N ARG A 76 45.70 11.13 -10.28
CA ARG A 76 44.35 10.95 -10.83
C ARG A 76 43.38 10.31 -9.84
N LEU A 77 43.85 9.34 -9.04
CA LEU A 77 43.04 8.72 -7.99
C LEU A 77 42.67 9.76 -6.93
N THR A 78 43.62 10.57 -6.46
CA THR A 78 43.33 11.62 -5.47
C THR A 78 42.34 12.67 -5.99
N GLU A 79 42.38 13.02 -7.28
CA GLU A 79 41.37 13.90 -7.88
C GLU A 79 39.99 13.25 -7.94
N LYS A 80 39.92 11.96 -8.26
CA LYS A 80 38.66 11.21 -8.26
C LYS A 80 38.07 11.06 -6.86
N ASP A 81 38.91 10.85 -5.85
CA ASP A 81 38.46 10.81 -4.46
C ASP A 81 37.90 12.16 -4.00
N LYS A 82 38.54 13.27 -4.38
CA LYS A 82 38.01 14.63 -4.13
C LYS A 82 36.65 14.84 -4.82
N GLU A 83 36.49 14.37 -6.05
CA GLU A 83 35.22 14.44 -6.77
C GLU A 83 34.12 13.62 -6.10
N ILE A 84 34.43 12.38 -5.69
CA ILE A 84 33.49 11.53 -4.95
C ILE A 84 33.06 12.22 -3.65
N GLN A 85 34.01 12.84 -2.93
CA GLN A 85 33.69 13.54 -1.69
C GLN A 85 32.75 14.73 -1.94
N ARG A 86 33.00 15.54 -2.97
CA ARG A 86 32.08 16.64 -3.35
C ARG A 86 30.68 16.14 -3.68
N LEU A 87 30.57 15.06 -4.45
CA LEU A 87 29.28 14.48 -4.81
C LEU A 87 28.54 13.92 -3.58
N ARG A 88 29.25 13.34 -2.61
CA ARG A 88 28.66 12.91 -1.33
C ARG A 88 28.14 14.09 -0.53
N ASP A 89 28.89 15.18 -0.45
CA ASP A 89 28.50 16.37 0.28
C ASP A 89 27.29 17.07 -0.39
N GLU A 90 27.28 17.13 -1.72
CA GLU A 90 26.14 17.64 -2.50
C GLU A 90 24.88 16.77 -2.30
N LEU A 91 25.05 15.46 -2.26
CA LEU A 91 23.96 14.53 -2.00
C LEU A 91 23.44 14.68 -0.58
N LYS A 92 24.31 14.86 0.41
CA LYS A 92 23.93 15.13 1.80
C LYS A 92 23.20 16.46 1.96
N ALA A 93 23.61 17.50 1.23
CA ALA A 93 22.93 18.79 1.22
C ALA A 93 21.54 18.70 0.55
N LYS A 94 21.42 17.99 -0.57
CA LYS A 94 20.14 17.79 -1.28
C LYS A 94 19.17 16.91 -0.49
N HIS A 95 19.67 15.95 0.28
CA HIS A 95 18.88 15.06 1.14
C HIS A 95 18.89 15.52 2.61
N SER A 96 19.05 16.83 2.87
CA SER A 96 18.86 17.39 4.20
C SER A 96 17.40 17.27 4.63
N THR A 97 17.01 16.09 5.11
CA THR A 97 15.65 15.74 5.56
C THR A 97 15.31 16.30 6.93
N THR A 98 16.22 17.03 7.57
CA THR A 98 16.06 17.57 8.94
C THR A 98 14.84 18.48 9.06
N ALA A 99 14.64 19.41 8.13
CA ALA A 99 13.48 20.31 8.14
C ALA A 99 12.14 19.55 7.94
N LEU A 100 12.14 18.51 7.10
CA LEU A 100 10.95 17.66 6.91
C LEU A 100 10.65 16.82 8.16
N LEU A 101 11.68 16.31 8.83
CA LEU A 101 11.53 15.57 10.09
C LEU A 101 10.99 16.47 11.21
N GLU A 102 11.49 17.71 11.32
CA GLU A 102 10.95 18.70 12.27
C GLU A 102 9.49 19.04 11.96
N GLN A 103 9.12 19.21 10.69
CA GLN A 103 7.73 19.44 10.29
C GLN A 103 6.82 18.25 10.62
N LEU A 104 7.29 17.02 10.43
CA LEU A 104 6.53 15.81 10.79
C LEU A 104 6.34 15.69 12.30
N GLU A 105 7.38 15.99 13.07
CA GLU A 105 7.34 15.99 14.54
C GLU A 105 6.34 17.04 15.06
N GLU A 106 6.35 18.25 14.50
CA GLU A 106 5.36 19.28 14.89
C GLU A 106 3.94 18.88 14.49
N LYS A 107 3.75 18.28 13.31
CA LYS A 107 2.44 17.77 12.89
C LYS A 107 1.93 16.65 13.79
N ARG A 108 2.82 15.79 14.31
CA ARG A 108 2.46 14.77 15.31
C ARG A 108 1.96 15.42 16.60
N LYS A 109 2.72 16.37 17.15
CA LYS A 109 2.33 17.12 18.36
C LYS A 109 1.02 17.88 18.19
N GLU A 110 0.80 18.47 17.01
CA GLU A 110 -0.45 19.15 16.69
C GLU A 110 -1.63 18.17 16.61
N GLY A 111 -1.40 16.94 16.14
CA GLY A 111 -2.38 15.85 16.19
C GLY A 111 -2.75 15.46 17.61
N GLU A 112 -1.74 15.25 18.46
CA GLU A 112 -1.92 14.92 19.89
C GLU A 112 -2.74 15.99 20.63
N ARG A 113 -2.49 17.29 20.37
CA ARG A 113 -3.27 18.40 20.95
C ARG A 113 -4.73 18.38 20.49
N ARG A 114 -4.99 18.09 19.21
CA ARG A 114 -6.36 17.98 18.68
C ARG A 114 -7.11 16.81 19.30
N GLU A 115 -6.44 15.67 19.46
CA GLU A 115 -7.02 14.49 20.09
C GLU A 115 -7.38 14.75 21.56
N GLN A 116 -6.51 15.43 22.30
CA GLN A 116 -6.81 15.85 23.68
C GLN A 116 -8.04 16.76 23.74
N LEU A 117 -8.14 17.74 22.84
CA LEU A 117 -9.32 18.62 22.77
C LEU A 117 -10.60 17.84 22.45
N LEU A 118 -10.56 16.92 21.49
CA LEU A 118 -11.70 16.08 21.16
C LEU A 118 -12.14 15.23 22.34
N LYS A 119 -11.18 14.71 23.11
CA LYS A 119 -11.46 13.95 24.33
C LYS A 119 -12.17 14.83 25.37
N SER A 120 -11.67 16.03 25.66
CA SER A 120 -12.34 16.97 26.59
C SER A 120 -13.75 17.34 26.11
N LEU A 121 -13.92 17.63 24.82
CA LEU A 121 -15.24 17.94 24.26
C LEU A 121 -16.21 16.76 24.35
N SER A 122 -15.72 15.52 24.17
CA SER A 122 -16.55 14.32 24.34
C SER A 122 -16.99 14.14 25.79
N GLU A 123 -16.09 14.37 26.75
CA GLU A 123 -16.38 14.32 28.17
C GLU A 123 -17.42 15.38 28.56
N GLU A 124 -17.30 16.61 28.06
CA GLU A 124 -18.29 17.68 28.24
C GLU A 124 -19.65 17.33 27.62
N THR A 125 -19.65 16.76 26.42
CA THR A 125 -20.88 16.31 25.74
C THR A 125 -21.60 15.24 26.56
N ASP A 126 -20.86 14.29 27.13
CA ASP A 126 -21.44 13.26 28.00
C ASP A 126 -21.97 13.84 29.32
N VAL A 127 -21.31 14.86 29.87
CA VAL A 127 -21.82 15.60 31.04
C VAL A 127 -23.13 16.30 30.71
N LEU A 128 -23.20 17.02 29.60
CA LEU A 128 -24.42 17.70 29.16
C LEU A 128 -25.55 16.72 28.87
N LYS A 129 -25.25 15.57 28.24
CA LYS A 129 -26.22 14.51 28.00
C LYS A 129 -26.77 13.94 29.30
N ARG A 130 -25.91 13.73 30.30
CA ARG A 130 -26.33 13.31 31.65
C ARG A 130 -27.20 14.38 32.32
N GLN A 131 -26.84 15.66 32.24
CA GLN A 131 -27.66 16.76 32.76
C GLN A 131 -29.03 16.86 32.07
N LEU A 132 -29.08 16.70 30.74
CA LEU A 132 -30.32 16.65 29.98
C LEU A 132 -31.18 15.47 30.40
N SER A 133 -30.61 14.28 30.58
CA SER A 133 -31.37 13.13 31.06
C SER A 133 -31.91 13.33 32.48
N ALA A 134 -31.12 13.96 33.36
CA ALA A 134 -31.54 14.26 34.73
C ALA A 134 -32.63 15.34 34.78
N THR A 135 -32.55 16.36 33.93
CA THR A 135 -33.59 17.39 33.83
C THR A 135 -34.86 16.83 33.20
N ALA A 136 -34.76 16.01 32.16
CA ALA A 136 -35.89 15.29 31.57
C ALA A 136 -36.57 14.36 32.59
N ALA A 137 -35.80 13.62 33.39
CA ALA A 137 -36.35 12.79 34.47
C ALA A 137 -37.08 13.63 35.53
N ARG A 138 -36.51 14.80 35.92
CA ARG A 138 -37.19 15.73 36.84
C ARG A 138 -38.49 16.28 36.25
N LEU A 139 -38.52 16.62 34.96
CA LEU A 139 -39.74 17.07 34.28
C LEU A 139 -40.79 15.95 34.29
N ALA A 140 -40.42 14.72 33.96
CA ALA A 140 -41.32 13.57 34.02
C ALA A 140 -41.83 13.30 35.46
N GLU A 141 -41.00 13.51 36.48
CA GLU A 141 -41.45 13.43 37.88
C GLU A 141 -42.44 14.55 38.23
N PHE A 142 -42.24 15.78 37.73
CA PHE A 142 -43.18 16.88 37.95
C PHE A 142 -44.49 16.65 37.22
N GLU A 143 -44.45 16.13 36.00
CA GLU A 143 -45.64 15.69 35.24
C GLU A 143 -46.37 14.57 35.98
N GLY A 144 -45.67 13.52 36.42
CA GLY A 144 -46.29 12.44 37.20
C GLY A 144 -46.87 12.91 38.55
N LYS A 145 -46.23 13.88 39.22
CA LYS A 145 -46.78 14.53 40.43
C LYS A 145 -48.00 15.41 40.11
N ALA A 146 -48.00 16.12 38.98
CA ALA A 146 -49.15 16.88 38.50
C ALA A 146 -50.31 15.96 38.14
N ASP A 147 -50.03 14.82 37.49
CA ASP A 147 -51.01 13.79 37.16
C ASP A 147 -51.56 13.12 38.43
N THR A 148 -50.70 12.86 39.43
CA THR A 148 -51.11 12.32 40.73
C THR A 148 -51.95 13.34 41.50
N LEU A 149 -51.62 14.63 41.44
CA LEU A 149 -52.44 15.72 41.96
C LEU A 149 -53.79 15.80 41.22
N CYS A 150 -53.80 15.61 39.90
CA CYS A 150 -55.01 15.58 39.07
C CYS A 150 -55.90 14.35 39.40
N LEU A 151 -55.29 13.18 39.64
CA LEU A 151 -55.95 11.94 40.07
C LEU A 151 -56.50 12.05 41.51
N SER A 152 -55.76 12.71 42.41
CA SER A 152 -56.20 13.01 43.77
C SER A 152 -57.33 14.06 43.79
N GLN A 153 -57.32 14.95 42.80
CA GLN A 153 -58.36 15.93 42.49
C GLN A 153 -59.46 15.35 41.58
N THR A 154 -59.46 14.04 41.27
CA THR A 154 -60.59 13.39 40.59
C THR A 154 -61.75 13.10 41.54
N VAL A 155 -61.54 13.18 42.86
CA VAL A 155 -62.62 13.20 43.86
C VAL A 155 -63.10 14.64 44.16
N ALA A 156 -62.38 15.66 43.69
CA ALA A 156 -62.78 17.05 43.88
C ALA A 156 -62.45 17.89 42.64
N THR A 157 -63.49 18.27 41.87
CA THR A 157 -63.50 19.36 40.87
C THR A 157 -62.91 19.01 39.50
N SER A 158 -63.71 18.63 38.49
CA SER A 158 -64.62 19.50 37.72
C SER A 158 -64.03 20.81 37.16
N CYS A 159 -62.71 21.05 37.24
CA CYS A 159 -62.11 22.33 36.84
C CYS A 159 -61.45 22.37 35.46
N PHE A 160 -61.07 21.25 34.85
CA PHE A 160 -60.45 21.26 33.51
C PHE A 160 -61.44 21.10 32.34
N ASN A 161 -62.58 20.43 32.56
CA ASN A 161 -63.68 20.40 31.57
C ASN A 161 -64.43 21.73 31.49
N SER A 162 -64.30 22.57 32.52
CA SER A 162 -64.95 23.88 32.59
C SER A 162 -64.39 24.85 31.55
N SER A 163 -63.08 24.82 31.27
CA SER A 163 -62.47 25.72 30.27
C SER A 163 -62.97 25.44 28.85
N MET A 164 -63.05 24.17 28.46
CA MET A 164 -63.50 23.79 27.12
C MET A 164 -65.02 23.90 26.94
N SER A 165 -65.82 23.66 28.00
CA SER A 165 -67.27 23.91 27.94
C SER A 165 -67.58 25.41 27.91
N ASN A 166 -66.84 26.24 28.65
CA ASN A 166 -67.00 27.70 28.61
C ASN A 166 -66.72 28.29 27.22
N ILE A 167 -65.70 27.80 26.51
CA ILE A 167 -65.42 28.25 25.14
C ILE A 167 -66.59 27.90 24.20
N HIS A 168 -67.08 26.66 24.27
CA HIS A 168 -68.18 26.21 23.42
C HIS A 168 -69.50 26.93 23.73
N GLU A 169 -69.78 27.17 25.02
CA GLU A 169 -70.97 27.90 25.47
C GLU A 169 -70.91 29.37 25.05
N MET A 170 -69.71 29.98 25.08
CA MET A 170 -69.48 31.34 24.59
C MET A 170 -69.57 31.44 23.06
N GLU A 171 -69.15 30.41 22.31
CA GLU A 171 -69.38 30.33 20.86
C GLU A 171 -70.87 30.23 20.51
N ILE A 172 -71.66 29.48 21.28
CA ILE A 172 -73.12 29.37 21.10
C ILE A 172 -73.79 30.71 21.41
N GLN A 173 -73.42 31.37 22.51
CA GLN A 173 -73.95 32.68 22.88
C GLN A 173 -73.60 33.74 21.84
N LEU A 174 -72.41 33.69 21.25
CA LEU A 174 -72.00 34.63 20.19
C LEU A 174 -72.85 34.43 18.92
N LYS A 175 -73.14 33.18 18.55
CA LYS A 175 -74.02 32.87 17.41
C LYS A 175 -75.45 33.37 17.62
N ASP A 176 -76.02 33.14 18.80
CA ASP A 176 -77.36 33.63 19.15
C ASP A 176 -77.42 35.17 19.18
N ALA A 177 -76.38 35.83 19.70
CA ALA A 177 -76.27 37.29 19.68
C ALA A 177 -76.17 37.85 18.25
N LEU A 178 -75.42 37.18 17.36
CA LEU A 178 -75.33 37.56 15.95
C LEU A 178 -76.67 37.38 15.22
N GLU A 179 -77.38 36.29 15.47
CA GLU A 179 -78.70 36.05 14.88
C GLU A 179 -79.72 37.10 15.34
N LYS A 180 -79.75 37.42 16.65
CA LYS A 180 -80.61 38.50 17.18
C LYS A 180 -80.24 39.86 16.62
N ASN A 181 -78.96 40.17 16.46
CA ASN A 181 -78.53 41.41 15.79
C ASN A 181 -79.03 41.49 14.34
N GLN A 182 -78.98 40.38 13.61
CA GLN A 182 -79.52 40.32 12.25
C GLN A 182 -81.04 40.58 12.24
N GLN A 183 -81.78 40.01 13.20
CA GLN A 183 -83.22 40.26 13.36
C GLN A 183 -83.51 41.73 13.71
N TRP A 184 -82.72 42.34 14.60
CA TRP A 184 -82.84 43.76 14.94
C TRP A 184 -82.58 44.68 13.76
N LEU A 185 -81.61 44.36 12.90
CA LEU A 185 -81.34 45.11 11.67
C LEU A 185 -82.55 45.08 10.72
N VAL A 186 -83.15 43.91 10.50
CA VAL A 186 -84.36 43.78 9.67
C VAL A 186 -85.53 44.54 10.27
N TYR A 187 -85.70 44.47 11.60
CA TYR A 187 -86.75 45.23 12.29
C TYR A 187 -86.55 46.74 12.15
N ASP A 188 -85.33 47.23 12.29
CA ASP A 188 -85.03 48.65 12.14
C ASP A 188 -85.24 49.13 10.70
N GLU A 189 -84.85 48.33 9.70
CA GLU A 189 -85.13 48.62 8.30
C GLU A 189 -86.65 48.68 8.00
N GLN A 190 -87.42 47.73 8.53
CA GLN A 190 -88.89 47.75 8.42
C GLN A 190 -89.51 48.97 9.11
N ARG A 191 -89.00 49.31 10.29
CA ARG A 191 -89.42 50.50 11.04
C ARG A 191 -89.10 51.77 10.28
N GLU A 192 -87.92 51.87 9.67
CA GLU A 192 -87.57 53.00 8.80
C GLU A 192 -88.51 53.13 7.61
N VAL A 193 -88.82 52.03 6.93
CA VAL A 193 -89.77 52.03 5.81
C VAL A 193 -91.15 52.47 6.27
N TYR A 194 -91.61 52.00 7.43
CA TYR A 194 -92.89 52.40 8.01
C TYR A 194 -92.93 53.89 8.36
N VAL A 195 -91.88 54.42 8.99
CA VAL A 195 -91.77 55.86 9.31
C VAL A 195 -91.73 56.70 8.04
N LYS A 196 -90.97 56.28 7.01
CA LYS A 196 -90.97 56.95 5.69
C LYS A 196 -92.37 56.96 5.08
N GLY A 197 -93.12 55.86 5.20
CA GLY A 197 -94.51 55.78 4.75
C GLY A 197 -95.46 56.70 5.53
N LEU A 198 -95.31 56.79 6.85
CA LEU A 198 -96.07 57.72 7.69
C LEU A 198 -95.77 59.18 7.32
N LEU A 199 -94.50 59.53 7.11
CA LEU A 199 -94.10 60.88 6.69
C LEU A 199 -94.70 61.25 5.33
N ALA A 200 -94.67 60.34 4.36
CA ALA A 200 -95.35 60.54 3.09
C ALA A 200 -96.86 60.74 3.27
N LYS A 201 -97.49 59.98 4.19
CA LYS A 201 -98.91 60.14 4.47
C LYS A 201 -99.26 61.46 5.14
N ILE A 202 -98.43 61.90 6.09
CA ILE A 202 -98.57 63.20 6.74
C ILE A 202 -98.43 64.30 5.68
N PHE A 203 -97.43 64.23 4.81
CA PHE A 203 -97.24 65.18 3.72
C PHE A 203 -98.45 65.25 2.77
N GLU A 204 -99.03 64.11 2.37
CA GLU A 204 -100.28 64.09 1.58
C GLU A 204 -101.46 64.75 2.31
N LEU A 205 -101.57 64.55 3.62
CA LEU A 205 -102.64 65.13 4.43
C LEU A 205 -102.43 66.62 4.64
N GLU A 206 -101.19 67.07 4.83
CA GLU A 206 -100.81 68.49 4.90
C GLU A 206 -101.11 69.20 3.58
N GLN A 207 -100.80 68.58 2.43
CA GLN A 207 -101.14 69.14 1.12
C GLN A 207 -102.67 69.25 0.94
N LYS A 208 -103.43 68.25 1.39
CA LYS A 208 -104.90 68.30 1.40
C LYS A 208 -105.43 69.38 2.35
N LEU A 209 -104.79 69.55 3.50
CA LEU A 209 -105.11 70.61 4.46
C LEU A 209 -104.80 71.98 3.88
N GLU A 210 -103.67 72.19 3.21
CA GLU A 210 -103.33 73.45 2.52
C GLU A 210 -104.34 73.78 1.42
N THR A 211 -104.77 72.78 0.63
CA THR A 211 -105.87 73.01 -0.34
C THR A 211 -107.22 73.30 0.32
N ALA A 212 -107.46 72.81 1.54
CA ALA A 212 -108.68 73.09 2.31
C ALA A 212 -108.59 74.42 3.09
N VAL A 213 -107.40 74.86 3.50
CA VAL A 213 -107.10 76.13 4.18
C VAL A 213 -107.13 77.30 3.19
N HIS A 214 -106.82 77.08 1.91
CA HIS A 214 -107.11 78.05 0.84
C HIS A 214 -108.62 78.27 0.58
N ALA A 215 -109.52 77.52 1.24
CA ALA A 215 -110.97 77.69 1.13
C ALA A 215 -111.64 78.38 2.35
N LEU A 216 -110.89 78.93 3.32
CA LEU A 216 -111.47 79.67 4.46
C LEU A 216 -110.54 80.81 4.94
N PRO A 217 -111.00 82.08 5.03
CA PRO A 217 -110.14 83.20 5.42
C PRO A 217 -110.19 83.52 6.92
N GLN A 218 -109.01 83.96 7.43
CA GLN A 218 -108.76 84.73 8.67
C GLN A 218 -108.99 83.96 9.98
N GLU A 219 -108.17 84.02 11.04
CA GLU A 219 -107.40 85.09 11.70
C GLU A 219 -106.50 84.36 12.75
N THR A 220 -105.27 84.77 13.10
CA THR A 220 -105.02 85.70 14.22
C THR A 220 -103.51 85.79 14.49
N LYS A 221 -103.09 87.01 14.84
CA LYS A 221 -101.78 87.36 15.41
C LYS A 221 -101.59 86.71 16.79
N LYS A 222 -100.33 86.46 17.19
CA LYS A 222 -99.80 86.93 18.49
C LYS A 222 -98.28 86.83 18.56
N THR A 223 -97.71 88.03 18.63
CA THR A 223 -96.37 88.42 19.05
C THR A 223 -96.12 88.07 20.52
N GLU A 224 -94.83 88.13 20.92
CA GLU A 224 -94.30 88.16 22.30
C GLU A 224 -93.90 86.81 22.93
N SER A 225 -92.87 86.16 22.35
CA SER A 225 -92.02 85.20 23.07
C SER A 225 -90.53 85.25 22.63
N GLU A 226 -90.11 86.27 21.88
CA GLU A 226 -88.82 86.25 21.18
C GLU A 226 -87.58 86.42 22.09
N GLY A 227 -87.70 87.04 23.26
CA GLY A 227 -86.56 87.28 24.15
C GLY A 227 -86.00 86.01 24.83
N CYS A 228 -86.89 85.13 25.33
CA CYS A 228 -86.48 83.87 25.96
C CYS A 228 -85.99 82.83 24.94
N LEU A 229 -86.66 82.78 23.77
CA LEU A 229 -86.30 81.88 22.66
C LEU A 229 -84.97 82.22 21.99
N GLN A 230 -84.58 83.51 21.94
CA GLN A 230 -83.29 83.94 21.37
C GLN A 230 -82.11 83.46 22.23
N GLU A 231 -82.24 83.55 23.55
CA GLU A 231 -81.19 83.18 24.50
C GLU A 231 -81.04 81.65 24.62
N GLU A 232 -82.15 80.90 24.54
CA GLU A 232 -82.15 79.45 24.45
C GLU A 232 -81.56 78.95 23.12
N LYS A 233 -81.85 79.60 21.99
CA LYS A 233 -81.19 79.32 20.70
C LYS A 233 -79.70 79.57 20.77
N GLN A 234 -79.26 80.68 21.37
CA GLN A 234 -77.83 80.97 21.53
C GLN A 234 -77.13 79.92 22.40
N LYS A 235 -77.77 79.50 23.51
CA LYS A 235 -77.26 78.41 24.37
C LYS A 235 -77.17 77.07 23.60
N TYR A 236 -78.16 76.75 22.77
CA TYR A 236 -78.15 75.57 21.91
C TYR A 236 -77.00 75.59 20.90
N TYR A 237 -76.80 76.70 20.18
CA TYR A 237 -75.70 76.83 19.22
C TYR A 237 -74.32 76.80 19.89
N ASN A 238 -74.17 77.46 21.04
CA ASN A 238 -72.94 77.40 21.82
C ASN A 238 -72.64 75.96 22.29
N ARG A 239 -73.67 75.19 22.69
CA ARG A 239 -73.52 73.78 23.08
C ARG A 239 -73.14 72.90 21.89
N LEU A 240 -73.75 73.12 20.72
CA LEU A 240 -73.44 72.40 19.49
C LEU A 240 -72.00 72.67 19.04
N LEU A 241 -71.55 73.93 19.06
CA LEU A 241 -70.18 74.31 18.75
C LEU A 241 -69.16 73.72 19.74
N ALA A 242 -69.50 73.71 21.04
CA ALA A 242 -68.65 73.10 22.06
C ALA A 242 -68.52 71.58 21.84
N ASN A 243 -69.61 70.89 21.52
CA ASN A 243 -69.58 69.46 21.20
C ASN A 243 -68.76 69.19 19.94
N ALA A 244 -69.00 69.91 18.85
CA ALA A 244 -68.22 69.76 17.61
C ALA A 244 -66.72 70.02 17.81
N LYS A 245 -66.36 70.97 18.69
CA LYS A 245 -64.96 71.24 19.07
C LYS A 245 -64.36 70.09 19.88
N ASN A 246 -65.12 69.52 20.82
CA ASN A 246 -64.68 68.35 21.59
C ASN A 246 -64.51 67.13 20.68
N ASP A 247 -65.45 66.86 19.79
CA ASP A 247 -65.40 65.75 18.84
C ASP A 247 -64.17 65.89 17.92
N LEU A 248 -63.92 67.09 17.39
CA LEU A 248 -62.72 67.38 16.59
C LEU A 248 -61.43 67.11 17.38
N GLU A 249 -61.40 67.45 18.67
CA GLU A 249 -60.24 67.24 19.53
C GLU A 249 -60.01 65.74 19.81
N VAL A 250 -61.08 64.97 20.01
CA VAL A 250 -61.01 63.50 20.14
C VAL A 250 -60.48 62.88 18.85
N GLU A 251 -60.99 63.29 17.69
CA GLU A 251 -60.50 62.81 16.39
C GLU A 251 -59.01 63.14 16.18
N ARG A 252 -58.57 64.34 16.57
CA ARG A 252 -57.14 64.71 16.53
C ARG A 252 -56.28 63.81 17.41
N GLN A 253 -56.75 63.49 18.61
CA GLN A 253 -56.04 62.58 19.51
C GLN A 253 -55.98 61.16 18.93
N THR A 254 -57.09 60.64 18.38
CA THR A 254 -57.15 59.33 17.71
C THR A 254 -56.20 59.28 16.51
N ILE A 255 -56.19 60.31 15.66
CA ILE A 255 -55.28 60.40 14.51
C ILE A 255 -53.82 60.41 14.99
N THR A 256 -53.50 61.13 16.06
CA THR A 256 -52.14 61.18 16.62
C THR A 256 -51.71 59.81 17.13
N GLN A 257 -52.60 59.08 17.80
CA GLN A 257 -52.33 57.73 18.29
C GLN A 257 -52.15 56.72 17.16
N LEU A 258 -53.03 56.73 16.15
CA LEU A 258 -52.89 55.85 14.97
C LEU A 258 -51.61 56.14 14.17
N ASN A 259 -51.20 57.41 14.07
CA ASN A 259 -49.94 57.77 13.42
C ASN A 259 -48.73 57.20 14.18
N PHE A 260 -48.76 57.24 15.51
CA PHE A 260 -47.72 56.63 16.34
C PHE A 260 -47.68 55.11 16.12
N GLU A 261 -48.83 54.44 16.14
CA GLU A 261 -48.92 52.99 15.89
C GLU A 261 -48.42 52.60 14.49
N LEU A 262 -48.82 53.33 13.44
CA LEU A 262 -48.34 53.11 12.08
C LEU A 262 -46.82 53.29 11.96
N SER A 263 -46.26 54.28 12.66
CA SER A 263 -44.81 54.50 12.67
C SER A 263 -44.06 53.34 13.33
N GLU A 264 -44.59 52.80 14.43
CA GLU A 264 -44.04 51.64 15.10
C GLU A 264 -44.15 50.36 14.26
N PHE A 265 -45.28 50.14 13.57
CA PHE A 265 -45.41 49.03 12.64
C PHE A 265 -44.45 49.12 11.46
N ARG A 266 -44.26 50.32 10.90
CA ARG A 266 -43.27 50.54 9.84
C ARG A 266 -41.86 50.21 10.31
N ARG A 267 -41.46 50.69 11.50
CA ARG A 267 -40.15 50.39 12.10
C ARG A 267 -39.93 48.88 12.26
N LYS A 268 -40.90 48.17 12.82
CA LYS A 268 -40.85 46.69 12.98
C LYS A 268 -40.76 45.97 11.64
N TYR A 269 -41.49 46.43 10.63
CA TYR A 269 -41.42 45.85 9.29
C TYR A 269 -40.02 46.07 8.67
N GLU A 270 -39.44 47.26 8.80
CA GLU A 270 -38.09 47.53 8.31
C GLU A 270 -37.02 46.71 9.04
N GLU A 271 -37.17 46.50 10.36
CA GLU A 271 -36.30 45.64 11.16
C GLU A 271 -36.38 44.18 10.69
N THR A 272 -37.59 43.62 10.61
CA THR A 272 -37.79 42.24 10.12
C THR A 272 -37.33 42.05 8.67
N GLN A 273 -37.49 43.07 7.82
CA GLN A 273 -36.96 43.03 6.45
C GLN A 273 -35.43 42.96 6.42
N LYS A 274 -34.74 43.70 7.30
CA LYS A 274 -33.28 43.64 7.43
C LYS A 274 -32.82 42.28 7.96
N GLU A 275 -33.47 41.78 9.00
CA GLU A 275 -33.17 40.45 9.56
C GLU A 275 -33.31 39.34 8.50
N MET A 276 -34.36 39.40 7.68
CA MET A 276 -34.52 38.45 6.56
C MET A 276 -33.39 38.57 5.53
N GLN A 277 -32.92 39.78 5.22
CA GLN A 277 -31.80 39.98 4.29
C GLN A 277 -30.49 39.43 4.87
N ASP A 278 -30.21 39.70 6.15
CA ASP A 278 -29.03 39.22 6.86
C ASP A 278 -29.01 37.69 6.94
N LEU A 279 -30.15 37.09 7.29
CA LEU A 279 -30.32 35.63 7.30
C LEU A 279 -30.11 35.02 5.91
N ASN A 280 -30.63 35.66 4.86
CA ASN A 280 -30.44 35.18 3.50
C ASN A 280 -28.97 35.29 3.04
N GLN A 281 -28.26 36.34 3.45
CA GLN A 281 -26.82 36.49 3.18
C GLN A 281 -25.99 35.43 3.93
N LEU A 282 -26.35 35.15 5.18
CA LEU A 282 -25.72 34.10 5.97
C LEU A 282 -25.95 32.72 5.33
N LEU A 283 -27.19 32.41 4.93
CA LEU A 283 -27.54 31.17 4.25
C LEU A 283 -26.78 30.99 2.93
N CYS A 284 -26.65 32.06 2.14
CA CYS A 284 -25.85 32.04 0.91
C CYS A 284 -24.36 31.79 1.19
N SER A 285 -23.83 32.37 2.26
CA SER A 285 -22.44 32.19 2.68
C SER A 285 -22.20 30.76 3.16
N GLN A 286 -23.11 30.20 3.95
CA GLN A 286 -23.07 28.81 4.39
C GLN A 286 -23.08 27.84 3.20
N ARG A 287 -24.02 28.02 2.26
CA ARG A 287 -24.10 27.18 1.05
C ARG A 287 -22.80 27.21 0.24
N LYS A 288 -22.15 28.37 0.12
CA LYS A 288 -20.85 28.47 -0.56
C LYS A 288 -19.75 27.73 0.19
N ALA A 289 -19.70 27.84 1.51
CA ALA A 289 -18.75 27.10 2.34
C ALA A 289 -18.95 25.59 2.23
N ASP A 290 -20.21 25.12 2.26
CA ASP A 290 -20.54 23.71 2.11
C ASP A 290 -20.11 23.16 0.73
N VAL A 291 -20.38 23.91 -0.35
CA VAL A 291 -19.92 23.53 -1.70
C VAL A 291 -18.41 23.45 -1.77
N GLN A 292 -17.69 24.44 -1.23
CA GLN A 292 -16.22 24.42 -1.20
C GLN A 292 -15.67 23.23 -0.40
N HIS A 293 -16.31 22.90 0.73
CA HIS A 293 -15.94 21.73 1.53
C HIS A 293 -16.14 20.42 0.74
N LEU A 294 -17.28 20.27 0.06
CA LEU A 294 -17.56 19.10 -0.77
C LEU A 294 -16.58 18.98 -1.95
N GLU A 295 -16.20 20.09 -2.58
CA GLU A 295 -15.19 20.09 -3.65
C GLU A 295 -13.81 19.70 -3.13
N TYR A 296 -13.42 20.20 -1.95
CA TYR A 296 -12.19 19.81 -1.28
C TYR A 296 -12.17 18.30 -0.96
N ASP A 297 -13.26 17.78 -0.39
CA ASP A 297 -13.40 16.36 -0.08
C ASP A 297 -13.38 15.49 -1.34
N ARG A 298 -14.01 15.95 -2.42
CA ARG A 298 -13.93 15.28 -3.73
C ARG A 298 -12.49 15.21 -4.21
N HIS A 299 -11.75 16.31 -4.20
CA HIS A 299 -10.34 16.33 -4.63
C HIS A 299 -9.43 15.48 -3.73
N LYS A 300 -9.69 15.46 -2.42
CA LYS A 300 -8.99 14.59 -1.48
C LYS A 300 -9.25 13.11 -1.81
N THR A 301 -10.49 12.75 -2.08
CA THR A 301 -10.89 11.39 -2.45
C THR A 301 -10.28 10.96 -3.78
N GLU A 302 -10.31 11.81 -4.81
CA GLU A 302 -9.64 11.59 -6.10
C GLU A 302 -8.12 11.38 -5.93
N LYS A 303 -7.48 12.16 -5.06
CA LYS A 303 -6.04 12.00 -4.76
C LYS A 303 -5.76 10.67 -4.08
N ILE A 304 -6.58 10.26 -3.12
CA ILE A 304 -6.45 8.96 -2.46
C ILE A 304 -6.61 7.83 -3.47
N GLN A 305 -7.60 7.92 -4.37
CA GLN A 305 -7.84 6.91 -5.40
C GLN A 305 -6.65 6.78 -6.37
N ARG A 306 -6.09 7.91 -6.85
CA ARG A 306 -4.87 7.88 -7.68
C ARG A 306 -3.69 7.24 -6.98
N LEU A 307 -3.44 7.59 -5.72
CA LEU A 307 -2.35 7.00 -4.94
C LEU A 307 -2.56 5.50 -4.71
N LYS A 308 -3.81 5.07 -4.56
CA LYS A 308 -4.15 3.65 -4.43
C LYS A 308 -3.82 2.89 -5.72
N GLU A 309 -4.24 3.41 -6.87
CA GLU A 309 -3.93 2.82 -8.18
C GLU A 309 -2.41 2.77 -8.44
N GLU A 310 -1.67 3.84 -8.11
CA GLU A 310 -0.21 3.86 -8.20
C GLU A 310 0.45 2.83 -7.27
N ASN A 311 -0.07 2.65 -6.06
CA ASN A 311 0.43 1.65 -5.11
C ASN A 311 0.17 0.22 -5.60
N ASP A 312 -1.01 -0.04 -6.15
CA ASP A 312 -1.37 -1.36 -6.70
C ASP A 312 -0.48 -1.70 -7.91
N LEU A 313 -0.24 -0.75 -8.81
CA LEU A 313 0.70 -0.91 -9.93
C LEU A 313 2.15 -1.14 -9.46
N ALA A 314 2.59 -0.44 -8.41
CA ALA A 314 3.93 -0.64 -7.86
C ALA A 314 4.08 -2.03 -7.22
N ARG A 315 3.02 -2.51 -6.57
CA ARG A 315 2.97 -3.86 -5.97
C ARG A 315 3.03 -4.94 -7.03
N GLU A 316 2.29 -4.80 -8.13
CA GLU A 316 2.34 -5.74 -9.25
C GLU A 316 3.75 -5.85 -9.84
N LYS A 317 4.40 -4.70 -10.10
CA LYS A 317 5.80 -4.67 -10.58
C LYS A 317 6.76 -5.32 -9.60
N LEU A 318 6.58 -5.12 -8.30
CA LEU A 318 7.40 -5.76 -7.28
C LEU A 318 7.23 -7.29 -7.32
N GLU A 319 6.01 -7.78 -7.47
CA GLU A 319 5.77 -9.22 -7.59
C GLU A 319 6.35 -9.81 -8.89
N GLU A 320 6.32 -9.07 -10.00
CA GLU A 320 7.02 -9.47 -11.22
C GLU A 320 8.55 -9.56 -11.01
N GLU A 321 9.15 -8.55 -10.38
CA GLU A 321 10.58 -8.55 -10.09
C GLU A 321 10.98 -9.67 -9.11
N LYS A 322 10.13 -9.98 -8.13
CA LYS A 322 10.33 -11.14 -7.26
C LYS A 322 10.35 -12.44 -8.05
N LYS A 323 9.38 -12.65 -8.96
CA LYS A 323 9.36 -13.83 -9.84
C LYS A 323 10.61 -13.91 -10.72
N ARG A 324 11.01 -12.81 -11.35
CA ARG A 324 12.26 -12.73 -12.14
C ARG A 324 13.48 -13.08 -11.30
N SER A 325 13.54 -12.60 -10.05
CA SER A 325 14.61 -12.90 -9.11
C SER A 325 14.64 -14.39 -8.71
N GLU A 326 13.48 -14.98 -8.43
CA GLU A 326 13.34 -16.41 -8.12
C GLU A 326 13.75 -17.31 -9.29
N GLU A 327 13.37 -16.93 -10.52
CA GLU A 327 13.79 -17.60 -11.75
C GLU A 327 15.31 -17.52 -11.92
N LEU A 328 15.91 -16.35 -11.73
CA LEU A 328 17.36 -16.15 -11.82
C LEU A 328 18.09 -16.96 -10.74
N LEU A 329 17.57 -16.98 -9.51
CA LEU A 329 18.13 -17.77 -8.43
C LEU A 329 18.11 -19.27 -8.77
N SER A 330 17.01 -19.75 -9.36
CA SER A 330 16.88 -21.13 -9.81
C SER A 330 17.91 -21.48 -10.89
N GLN A 331 18.16 -20.56 -11.84
CA GLN A 331 19.21 -20.71 -12.86
C GLN A 331 20.60 -20.76 -12.23
N VAL A 332 20.92 -19.85 -11.29
CA VAL A 332 22.21 -19.84 -10.59
C VAL A 332 22.42 -21.14 -9.81
N GLN A 333 21.40 -21.63 -9.12
CA GLN A 333 21.47 -22.90 -8.39
C GLN A 333 21.71 -24.09 -9.33
N PHE A 334 21.07 -24.10 -10.50
CA PHE A 334 21.29 -25.14 -11.52
C PHE A 334 22.74 -25.11 -12.05
N LEU A 335 23.25 -23.93 -12.37
CA LEU A 335 24.63 -23.75 -12.83
C LEU A 335 25.64 -24.18 -11.76
N TYR A 336 25.41 -23.81 -10.50
CA TYR A 336 26.25 -24.22 -9.38
C TYR A 336 26.29 -25.75 -9.22
N LYS A 337 25.13 -26.42 -9.26
CA LYS A 337 25.05 -27.89 -9.22
C LYS A 337 25.78 -28.55 -10.39
N THR A 338 25.64 -27.99 -11.58
CA THR A 338 26.30 -28.51 -12.79
C THR A 338 27.82 -28.35 -12.71
N LEU A 339 28.29 -27.19 -12.24
CA LEU A 339 29.72 -26.94 -12.02
C LEU A 339 30.31 -27.92 -11.00
N LEU A 340 29.59 -28.22 -9.92
CA LEU A 340 30.04 -29.18 -8.92
C LEU A 340 30.21 -30.58 -9.50
N LYS A 341 29.22 -31.04 -10.29
CA LYS A 341 29.30 -32.33 -11.00
C LYS A 341 30.47 -32.36 -11.98
N GLN A 342 30.67 -31.29 -12.75
CA GLN A 342 31.80 -31.19 -13.67
C GLN A 342 33.15 -31.27 -12.93
N GLN A 343 33.24 -30.69 -11.74
CA GLN A 343 34.45 -30.78 -10.91
C GLN A 343 34.68 -32.22 -10.40
N GLU A 344 33.62 -32.93 -10.02
CA GLU A 344 33.70 -34.34 -9.63
C GLU A 344 34.17 -35.22 -10.80
N GLU A 345 33.57 -35.04 -11.98
CA GLU A 345 33.95 -35.73 -13.21
C GLU A 345 35.42 -35.46 -13.59
N GLN A 346 35.88 -34.20 -13.51
CA GLN A 346 37.28 -33.85 -13.76
C GLN A 346 38.24 -34.56 -12.80
N LYS A 347 37.88 -34.69 -11.51
CA LYS A 347 38.70 -35.43 -10.53
C LYS A 347 38.75 -36.93 -10.87
N SER A 348 37.63 -37.51 -11.27
CA SER A 348 37.57 -38.91 -11.69
C SER A 348 38.40 -39.16 -12.94
N VAL A 349 38.34 -38.28 -13.94
CA VAL A 349 39.17 -38.36 -15.16
C VAL A 349 40.66 -38.27 -14.80
N ALA A 350 41.06 -37.30 -13.98
CA ALA A 350 42.46 -37.16 -13.56
C ALA A 350 42.99 -38.41 -12.84
N LEU A 351 42.15 -39.05 -12.01
CA LEU A 351 42.52 -40.31 -11.34
C LEU A 351 42.71 -41.46 -12.33
N LEU A 352 41.81 -41.58 -13.32
CA LEU A 352 41.91 -42.60 -14.37
C LEU A 352 43.14 -42.38 -15.25
N GLU A 353 43.46 -41.12 -15.58
CA GLU A 353 44.68 -40.78 -16.32
C GLU A 353 45.93 -41.17 -15.54
N GLN A 354 45.96 -40.90 -14.23
CA GLN A 354 47.07 -41.33 -13.37
C GLN A 354 47.20 -42.87 -13.33
N GLN A 355 46.09 -43.59 -13.23
CA GLN A 355 46.09 -45.05 -13.26
C GLN A 355 46.59 -45.59 -14.60
N MET A 356 46.14 -45.02 -15.71
CA MET A 356 46.60 -45.40 -17.05
C MET A 356 48.10 -45.17 -17.23
N GLN A 357 48.63 -44.04 -16.74
CA GLN A 357 50.07 -43.76 -16.76
C GLN A 357 50.86 -44.78 -15.92
N ALA A 358 50.38 -45.12 -14.72
CA ALA A 358 51.00 -46.12 -13.86
C ALA A 358 51.03 -47.50 -14.55
N CYS A 359 49.90 -47.96 -15.09
CA CYS A 359 49.86 -49.23 -15.83
C CYS A 359 50.76 -49.23 -17.07
N THR A 360 50.88 -48.09 -17.76
CA THR A 360 51.78 -47.95 -18.92
C THR A 360 53.24 -48.11 -18.49
N LEU A 361 53.64 -47.45 -17.39
CA LEU A 361 54.98 -47.54 -16.84
C LEU A 361 55.30 -48.98 -16.37
N ASP A 362 54.37 -49.62 -15.67
CA ASP A 362 54.52 -51.01 -15.22
C ASP A 362 54.71 -51.95 -16.42
N PHE A 363 53.94 -51.76 -17.48
CA PHE A 363 54.08 -52.55 -18.71
C PHE A 363 55.43 -52.32 -19.41
N GLU A 364 55.92 -51.08 -19.45
CA GLU A 364 57.25 -50.77 -19.99
C GLU A 364 58.37 -51.43 -19.16
N ASN A 365 58.25 -51.41 -17.84
CA ASN A 365 59.17 -52.07 -16.92
C ASN A 365 59.17 -53.60 -17.13
N GLU A 366 57.98 -54.23 -17.18
CA GLU A 366 57.86 -55.67 -17.46
C GLU A 366 58.46 -56.05 -18.82
N LYS A 367 58.31 -55.19 -19.83
CA LYS A 367 58.93 -55.40 -21.15
C LYS A 367 60.45 -55.38 -21.06
N LEU A 368 61.04 -54.44 -20.30
CA LEU A 368 62.48 -54.39 -20.06
C LEU A 368 62.97 -55.62 -19.29
N ASP A 369 62.26 -56.02 -18.23
CA ASP A 369 62.58 -57.20 -17.44
C ASP A 369 62.53 -58.47 -18.31
N ARG A 370 61.51 -58.60 -19.15
CA ARG A 370 61.42 -59.72 -20.11
C ARG A 370 62.59 -59.73 -21.08
N GLN A 371 62.98 -58.58 -21.63
CA GLN A 371 64.15 -58.48 -22.51
C GLN A 371 65.45 -58.88 -21.80
N ASN A 372 65.63 -58.43 -20.55
CA ASN A 372 66.76 -58.80 -19.71
C ASN A 372 66.80 -60.31 -19.45
N MET A 373 65.67 -60.91 -19.08
CA MET A 373 65.55 -62.37 -18.89
C MET A 373 65.84 -63.15 -20.18
N GLN A 374 65.36 -62.68 -21.33
CA GLN A 374 65.68 -63.27 -22.64
C GLN A 374 67.18 -63.20 -22.95
N HIS A 375 67.82 -62.07 -22.63
CA HIS A 375 69.27 -61.92 -22.80
C HIS A 375 70.04 -62.89 -21.89
N GLN A 376 69.69 -62.95 -20.60
CA GLN A 376 70.29 -63.89 -19.64
C GLN A 376 70.13 -65.34 -20.10
N LEU A 377 68.95 -65.73 -20.57
CA LEU A 377 68.70 -67.06 -21.11
C LEU A 377 69.61 -67.35 -22.32
N HIS A 378 69.78 -66.39 -23.23
CA HIS A 378 70.66 -66.55 -24.38
C HIS A 378 72.13 -66.76 -23.96
N VAL A 379 72.59 -66.02 -22.95
CA VAL A 379 73.94 -66.18 -22.38
C VAL A 379 74.10 -67.58 -21.80
N ILE A 380 73.15 -68.04 -20.97
CA ILE A 380 73.17 -69.39 -20.39
C ILE A 380 73.18 -70.45 -21.49
N LEU A 381 72.34 -70.34 -22.52
CA LEU A 381 72.32 -71.28 -23.65
C LEU A 381 73.64 -71.30 -24.43
N LYS A 382 74.31 -70.15 -24.58
CA LYS A 382 75.62 -70.05 -25.24
C LYS A 382 76.70 -70.74 -24.40
N GLU A 383 76.71 -70.53 -23.09
CA GLU A 383 77.64 -71.20 -22.18
C GLU A 383 77.36 -72.71 -22.11
N LEU A 384 76.10 -73.14 -22.09
CA LEU A 384 75.74 -74.56 -22.18
C LEU A 384 76.23 -75.20 -23.48
N ARG A 385 76.15 -74.50 -24.62
CA ARG A 385 76.73 -75.00 -25.90
C ARG A 385 78.25 -75.09 -25.83
N LYS A 386 78.93 -74.11 -25.22
CA LYS A 386 80.39 -74.17 -25.03
C LYS A 386 80.79 -75.35 -24.14
N ALA A 387 80.10 -75.52 -23.00
CA ALA A 387 80.31 -76.64 -22.09
C ALA A 387 80.07 -77.98 -22.82
N ARG A 388 78.99 -78.08 -23.61
CA ARG A 388 78.73 -79.26 -24.46
C ARG A 388 79.84 -79.50 -25.48
N ASN A 389 80.33 -78.47 -26.17
CA ASN A 389 81.44 -78.62 -27.12
C ASN A 389 82.73 -79.05 -26.42
N GLN A 390 83.01 -78.52 -25.23
CA GLN A 390 84.14 -78.94 -24.39
C GLN A 390 84.00 -80.42 -24.00
N ILE A 391 82.79 -80.85 -23.60
CA ILE A 391 82.48 -82.27 -23.32
C ILE A 391 82.73 -83.12 -24.57
N THR A 392 82.20 -82.74 -25.74
CA THR A 392 82.41 -83.48 -26.99
C THR A 392 83.88 -83.53 -27.43
N GLN A 393 84.64 -82.45 -27.23
CA GLN A 393 86.09 -82.47 -27.48
C GLN A 393 86.82 -83.42 -26.53
N LEU A 394 86.49 -83.41 -25.24
CA LEU A 394 87.03 -84.35 -24.26
C LEU A 394 86.62 -85.80 -24.57
N GLU A 395 85.39 -86.04 -25.02
CA GLU A 395 84.90 -87.34 -25.49
C GLU A 395 85.63 -87.81 -26.75
N SER A 396 85.92 -86.91 -27.71
CA SER A 396 86.71 -87.24 -28.91
C SER A 396 88.19 -87.53 -28.60
N LEU A 397 88.78 -86.81 -27.62
CA LEU A 397 90.11 -87.13 -27.09
C LEU A 397 90.11 -88.46 -26.34
N LYS A 398 88.99 -88.81 -25.68
CA LYS A 398 88.78 -90.12 -25.08
C LYS A 398 88.65 -91.22 -26.15
N GLN A 399 87.92 -90.98 -27.25
CA GLN A 399 87.84 -91.90 -28.40
C GLN A 399 89.18 -92.08 -29.13
N LEU A 400 90.01 -91.04 -29.23
CA LEU A 400 91.41 -91.14 -29.69
C LEU A 400 92.30 -91.94 -28.73
N ARG A 401 91.94 -92.00 -27.44
CA ARG A 401 92.58 -92.86 -26.43
C ARG A 401 92.01 -94.28 -26.42
N GLU A 402 90.81 -94.49 -26.94
CA GLU A 402 90.10 -95.78 -27.00
C GLU A 402 90.38 -96.58 -28.31
N PHE A 403 91.20 -96.06 -29.24
CA PHE A 403 91.77 -96.86 -30.36
C PHE A 403 92.92 -97.79 -29.95
N ALA A 404 93.21 -97.87 -28.65
CA ALA A 404 93.96 -98.96 -28.04
C ALA A 404 93.11 -99.55 -26.90
N PHE A 405 92.72 -100.81 -27.09
CA PHE A 405 92.07 -101.74 -26.16
C PHE A 405 90.54 -101.88 -26.23
N THR A 406 90.19 -103.04 -26.79
CA THR A 406 88.93 -103.80 -26.74
C THR A 406 88.46 -104.05 -25.29
N GLU A 407 87.16 -103.80 -25.06
CA GLU A 407 86.14 -104.45 -24.18
C GLU A 407 86.52 -105.21 -22.89
N PRO A 408 85.68 -105.21 -21.83
CA PRO A 408 84.31 -105.76 -21.91
C PRO A 408 83.19 -105.12 -21.04
N LEU A 409 81.97 -105.35 -21.52
CA LEU A 409 80.66 -105.34 -20.86
C LEU A 409 80.63 -105.95 -19.44
N VAL A 410 80.02 -105.26 -18.46
CA VAL A 410 79.24 -105.89 -17.36
C VAL A 410 78.10 -104.97 -16.88
N THR A 411 76.90 -105.54 -16.88
CA THR A 411 75.61 -105.16 -16.27
C THR A 411 75.62 -105.08 -14.73
N LEU A 412 74.83 -104.16 -14.15
CA LEU A 412 74.13 -104.26 -12.83
C LEU A 412 73.36 -102.95 -12.61
N GLN A 413 72.03 -102.87 -12.78
CA GLN A 413 70.96 -103.28 -11.85
C GLN A 413 71.17 -102.78 -10.40
N GLY A 414 70.28 -101.88 -9.97
CA GLY A 414 70.26 -101.31 -8.63
C GLY A 414 69.12 -100.29 -8.47
N GLU A 415 67.90 -100.79 -8.38
CA GLU A 415 66.74 -100.06 -7.87
C GLU A 415 67.00 -99.61 -6.42
N THR A 416 66.57 -98.41 -6.05
CA THR A 416 65.89 -98.21 -4.76
C THR A 416 65.01 -96.96 -4.82
N GLU A 417 63.71 -97.22 -4.75
CA GLU A 417 62.67 -96.26 -4.37
C GLU A 417 63.00 -95.62 -3.02
N ASN A 418 62.62 -94.35 -2.83
CA ASN A 418 61.93 -94.03 -1.60
C ASN A 418 60.94 -92.87 -1.74
N ARG A 419 59.80 -93.10 -1.08
CA ARG A 419 58.52 -92.41 -1.17
C ARG A 419 58.55 -91.00 -0.62
N GLY A 420 57.75 -90.14 -1.25
CA GLY A 420 57.27 -88.88 -0.69
C GLY A 420 55.96 -88.47 -1.34
N LYS A 421 54.87 -89.17 -1.00
CA LYS A 421 53.49 -88.77 -1.29
C LYS A 421 53.20 -87.42 -0.64
N VAL A 422 52.86 -86.38 -1.40
CA VAL A 422 51.90 -85.36 -0.94
C VAL A 422 51.02 -84.97 -2.12
N ALA A 423 49.73 -84.97 -1.83
CA ALA A 423 48.61 -84.93 -2.72
C ALA A 423 48.48 -83.63 -3.54
N SER A 424 47.94 -83.75 -4.74
CA SER A 424 47.08 -82.71 -5.32
C SER A 424 45.84 -82.48 -4.43
N PRO A 425 45.46 -81.22 -4.26
CA PRO A 425 44.05 -80.83 -4.27
C PRO A 425 43.85 -79.82 -5.41
N LYS A 426 43.04 -80.17 -6.42
CA LYS A 426 41.63 -79.78 -6.50
C LYS A 426 41.42 -78.27 -6.40
N SER A 427 41.11 -77.69 -7.55
CA SER A 427 40.33 -76.47 -7.73
C SER A 427 39.35 -76.19 -6.58
N PRO A 428 39.40 -75.02 -5.92
CA PRO A 428 38.33 -74.54 -5.08
C PRO A 428 37.52 -73.51 -5.86
N THR A 429 36.61 -73.95 -6.72
CA THR A 429 35.63 -73.03 -7.36
C THR A 429 34.19 -73.35 -6.94
N ALA A 430 33.98 -74.21 -5.95
CA ALA A 430 32.64 -74.71 -5.62
C ALA A 430 32.30 -74.69 -4.11
N ALA A 431 32.89 -73.80 -3.31
CA ALA A 431 32.64 -73.76 -1.85
C ALA A 431 32.32 -72.36 -1.28
N LEU A 432 31.99 -71.36 -2.10
CA LEU A 432 31.63 -70.01 -1.62
C LEU A 432 30.39 -69.41 -2.30
N ASN A 433 29.42 -70.23 -2.73
CA ASN A 433 28.20 -69.73 -3.38
C ASN A 433 26.92 -70.31 -2.77
N GLU A 434 26.78 -70.23 -1.44
CA GLU A 434 25.51 -70.44 -0.74
C GLU A 434 25.03 -69.17 -0.01
N SER A 435 25.46 -67.99 -0.46
CA SER A 435 24.87 -66.74 0.01
C SER A 435 23.53 -66.54 -0.70
N LEU A 436 22.43 -66.68 0.04
CA LEU A 436 21.10 -66.33 -0.41
C LEU A 436 20.88 -64.84 -0.12
N VAL A 437 20.41 -64.11 -1.13
CA VAL A 437 20.03 -62.70 -1.03
C VAL A 437 18.53 -62.57 -1.17
N GLU A 438 17.93 -61.79 -0.27
CA GLU A 438 16.47 -61.70 -0.15
C GLU A 438 15.96 -60.40 -0.76
N CYS A 439 14.77 -60.47 -1.36
CA CYS A 439 14.05 -59.25 -1.73
C CYS A 439 13.53 -58.55 -0.44
N PRO A 440 13.87 -57.28 -0.19
CA PRO A 440 13.51 -56.58 1.04
C PRO A 440 12.00 -56.32 1.21
N LYS A 441 11.18 -56.61 0.20
CA LYS A 441 9.73 -56.38 0.21
C LYS A 441 8.90 -57.66 0.44
N CYS A 442 9.31 -58.79 -0.13
CA CYS A 442 8.54 -60.04 -0.08
C CYS A 442 9.33 -61.22 0.53
N ASN A 443 10.60 -61.01 0.92
CA ASN A 443 11.51 -61.99 1.52
C ASN A 443 11.71 -63.28 0.71
N ILE A 444 11.46 -63.23 -0.61
CA ILE A 444 11.81 -64.33 -1.51
C ILE A 444 13.34 -64.37 -1.65
N GLN A 445 13.90 -65.56 -1.45
CA GLN A 445 15.34 -65.81 -1.44
C GLN A 445 15.83 -66.20 -2.83
N TYR A 446 16.94 -65.59 -3.26
CA TYR A 446 17.61 -65.89 -4.52
C TYR A 446 19.08 -66.26 -4.27
N PRO A 447 19.66 -67.21 -5.03
CA PRO A 447 21.10 -67.44 -4.99
C PRO A 447 21.87 -66.19 -5.41
N ALA A 448 22.94 -65.81 -4.70
CA ALA A 448 23.76 -64.64 -5.05
C ALA A 448 24.37 -64.69 -6.46
N THR A 449 24.47 -65.88 -7.05
CA THR A 449 24.90 -66.11 -8.44
C THR A 449 23.87 -65.64 -9.47
N GLU A 450 22.60 -65.49 -9.09
CA GLU A 450 21.46 -65.11 -9.93
C GLU A 450 20.95 -63.68 -9.59
N HIS A 451 21.86 -62.77 -9.24
CA HIS A 451 21.54 -61.38 -8.90
C HIS A 451 20.72 -60.63 -9.97
N ARG A 452 20.85 -61.02 -11.25
CA ARG A 452 20.03 -60.44 -12.33
C ARG A 452 18.54 -60.76 -12.15
N ASP A 453 18.20 -61.95 -11.71
CA ASP A 453 16.81 -62.37 -11.52
C ASP A 453 16.20 -61.72 -10.28
N LEU A 454 17.00 -61.47 -9.23
CA LEU A 454 16.61 -60.64 -8.09
C LEU A 454 16.31 -59.18 -8.51
N LEU A 455 17.15 -58.57 -9.35
CA LEU A 455 16.92 -57.18 -9.81
C LEU A 455 15.62 -57.07 -10.62
N VAL A 456 15.39 -58.00 -11.54
CA VAL A 456 14.13 -58.08 -12.29
C VAL A 456 12.95 -58.26 -11.33
N HIS A 457 13.09 -59.15 -10.33
CA HIS A 457 12.06 -59.32 -9.31
C HIS A 457 11.78 -58.04 -8.52
N VAL A 458 12.82 -57.29 -8.10
CA VAL A 458 12.68 -56.03 -7.35
C VAL A 458 12.00 -54.92 -8.17
N GLU A 459 12.22 -54.89 -9.49
CA GLU A 459 11.55 -53.95 -10.40
C GLU A 459 10.03 -54.21 -10.46
N TYR A 460 9.59 -55.48 -10.50
CA TYR A 460 8.16 -55.82 -10.49
C TYR A 460 7.54 -55.81 -9.09
N CYS A 461 8.31 -56.16 -8.05
CA CYS A 461 7.89 -56.14 -6.64
C CYS A 461 7.73 -54.70 -6.10
N SER A 462 8.01 -53.68 -6.93
CA SER A 462 7.84 -52.26 -6.61
C SER A 462 6.53 -51.64 -7.13
N LYS A 463 5.62 -52.44 -7.68
CA LYS A 463 4.24 -52.02 -8.00
C LYS A 463 3.25 -52.51 -6.96
#